data_AF-A0A136JNN0-F1
#
_entry.id   AF-A0A136JNN0-F1
#
_cell.length_a   1.000
_cell.length_b   1.000
_cell.length_c   1.000
_cell.angle_alpha   90.00
_cell.angle_beta   90.00
_cell.angle_gamma   90.00
#
_symmetry.space_group_name_H-M   'P 1'
#
loop_
_entity.id
_entity.type
_entity.pdbx_description
1 polymer ?
#
loop_
_entity_poly.entity_id
_entity_poly.type
_entity_poly.pdbx_seq_one_letter_code
_entity_poly.pdbx_strand_id
1 'polypeptide(L)'
;MNNTKTDYTVIGRVRNFENISRLVEGIESKGFSCYKFLAKPANPDNPNLPWEEQMRILESHTDFWNDPVHKDHFETDMAGLKNADKVVMLLPAGMATHMEAGVAYGLNKKLILIGEVEKPETLYLIFDEHYPDIESFLETI
;
A
#
# COMPACT_ATOMS: atom_id res chain seq x y z
N MET A 1 -4.33 18.04 4.34
CA MET A 1 -3.98 16.62 4.49
C MET A 1 -4.65 16.11 5.76
N ASN A 2 -5.47 15.06 5.66
CA ASN A 2 -6.11 14.47 6.83
C ASN A 2 -5.04 13.84 7.73
N ASN A 3 -4.86 14.42 8.91
CA ASN A 3 -3.87 14.04 9.94
C ASN A 3 -4.33 12.84 10.77
N THR A 4 -5.18 11.98 10.20
CA THR A 4 -5.79 10.87 10.93
C THR A 4 -4.75 9.77 11.09
N LYS A 5 -4.30 9.54 12.32
CA LYS A 5 -3.50 8.36 12.66
C LYS A 5 -4.31 7.09 12.38
N THR A 6 -3.61 6.05 11.92
CA THR A 6 -4.18 4.72 11.75
C THR A 6 -3.30 3.67 12.42
N ASP A 7 -3.88 2.55 12.83
CA ASP A 7 -3.13 1.43 13.38
C ASP A 7 -2.27 0.76 12.29
N TYR A 8 -2.84 0.67 11.08
CA TYR A 8 -2.22 0.05 9.91
C TYR A 8 -2.30 0.95 8.66
N THR A 9 -1.38 0.71 7.73
CA THR A 9 -1.53 1.04 6.31
C THR A 9 -1.14 -0.18 5.49
N VAL A 10 -1.87 -0.45 4.41
CA VAL A 10 -1.53 -1.52 3.47
C VAL A 10 -0.89 -0.89 2.23
N ILE A 11 0.32 -1.35 1.90
CA ILE A 11 1.00 -1.02 0.65
C ILE A 11 0.98 -2.24 -0.28
N GLY A 12 0.73 -1.99 -1.56
CA GLY A 12 0.58 -3.03 -2.57
C GLY A 12 0.41 -2.45 -3.96
N ARG A 13 0.32 -3.32 -4.97
CA ARG A 13 0.01 -2.88 -6.34
C ARG A 13 -1.50 -2.80 -6.55
N VAL A 14 -1.97 -1.76 -7.24
CA VAL A 14 -3.39 -1.59 -7.62
C VAL A 14 -3.94 -2.83 -8.33
N ARG A 15 -3.15 -3.48 -9.18
CA ARG A 15 -3.55 -4.72 -9.88
C ARG A 15 -3.80 -5.92 -8.95
N ASN A 16 -3.54 -5.79 -7.64
CA ASN A 16 -3.89 -6.75 -6.58
C ASN A 16 -5.04 -6.21 -5.68
N PHE A 17 -5.91 -5.33 -6.21
CA PHE A 17 -6.89 -4.58 -5.43
C PHE A 17 -7.90 -5.44 -4.64
N GLU A 18 -8.27 -6.62 -5.15
CA GLU A 18 -9.22 -7.52 -4.48
C GLU A 18 -8.65 -8.01 -3.14
N ASN A 19 -7.39 -8.45 -3.14
CA ASN A 19 -6.72 -8.91 -1.92
C ASN A 19 -6.39 -7.75 -0.98
N ILE A 20 -6.04 -6.58 -1.51
CA ILE A 20 -5.83 -5.37 -0.69
C ILE A 20 -7.14 -4.99 0.01
N SER A 21 -8.27 -4.99 -0.72
CA SER A 21 -9.57 -4.66 -0.13
C SER A 21 -9.96 -5.67 0.94
N ARG A 22 -9.80 -6.98 0.67
CA ARG A 22 -10.02 -8.05 1.66
C ARG A 22 -9.16 -7.87 2.91
N LEU A 23 -7.88 -7.55 2.76
CA LEU A 23 -6.97 -7.36 3.90
C LEU A 23 -7.39 -6.13 4.73
N VAL A 24 -7.68 -5.01 4.09
CA VAL A 24 -8.13 -3.79 4.78
C VAL A 24 -9.43 -4.06 5.55
N GLU A 25 -10.42 -4.65 4.90
CA GLU A 25 -11.71 -5.01 5.53
C GLU A 25 -11.52 -6.01 6.66
N GLY A 26 -10.60 -6.97 6.51
CA GLY A 26 -10.22 -7.91 7.55
C GLY A 26 -9.65 -7.21 8.78
N ILE A 27 -8.67 -6.30 8.60
CA ILE A 27 -8.08 -5.50 9.68
C ILE A 27 -9.16 -4.66 10.38
N GLU A 28 -10.03 -4.00 9.61
CA GLU A 28 -11.12 -3.18 10.14
C GLU A 28 -12.16 -4.01 10.91
N SER A 29 -12.47 -5.23 10.45
CA SER A 29 -13.38 -6.14 11.14
C SER A 29 -12.87 -6.59 12.52
N LYS A 30 -11.55 -6.51 12.74
CA LYS A 30 -10.90 -6.76 14.04
C LYS A 30 -10.87 -5.53 14.95
N GLY A 31 -11.42 -4.39 14.49
CA GLY A 31 -11.51 -3.16 15.27
C GLY A 31 -10.32 -2.22 15.14
N PHE A 32 -9.39 -2.49 14.23
CA PHE A 32 -8.26 -1.61 13.94
C PHE A 32 -8.56 -0.63 12.81
N SER A 33 -7.97 0.55 12.86
CA SER A 33 -8.03 1.52 11.77
C SER A 33 -6.96 1.22 10.70
N CYS A 34 -7.34 1.30 9.43
CA CYS A 34 -6.44 1.00 8.32
C CYS A 34 -6.53 2.07 7.22
N TYR A 35 -5.39 2.60 6.78
CA TYR A 35 -5.36 3.48 5.61
C TYR A 35 -5.55 2.67 4.32
N LYS A 36 -6.50 3.10 3.48
CA LYS A 36 -6.86 2.48 2.21
C LYS A 36 -6.52 3.42 1.05
N PHE A 37 -5.36 3.23 0.42
CA PHE A 37 -4.96 4.05 -0.74
C PHE A 37 -5.94 3.89 -1.93
N LEU A 38 -6.57 2.72 -2.06
CA LEU A 38 -7.63 2.44 -3.06
C LEU A 38 -8.92 3.25 -2.86
N ALA A 39 -9.05 4.00 -1.76
CA ALA A 39 -10.16 4.95 -1.59
C ALA A 39 -10.08 6.11 -2.59
N LYS A 40 -8.91 6.34 -3.19
CA LYS A 40 -8.69 7.34 -4.23
C LYS A 40 -8.48 6.66 -5.58
N PRO A 41 -9.19 7.10 -6.64
CA PRO A 41 -8.97 6.58 -8.00
C PRO A 41 -7.56 6.94 -8.49
N ALA A 42 -6.94 6.06 -9.26
CA ALA A 42 -5.63 6.32 -9.87
C ALA A 42 -5.74 7.44 -10.92
N ASN A 43 -6.88 7.51 -11.60
CA ASN A 43 -7.24 8.62 -12.50
C ASN A 43 -8.49 9.36 -11.97
N PRO A 44 -8.32 10.50 -11.29
CA PRO A 44 -9.43 11.29 -10.73
C PRO A 44 -10.42 11.82 -11.76
N ASP A 45 -9.98 12.06 -13.00
CA ASP A 45 -10.86 12.56 -14.07
C ASP A 45 -11.82 11.48 -14.58
N ASN A 46 -11.44 10.21 -14.41
CA ASN A 46 -12.22 9.06 -14.89
C ASN A 46 -12.29 7.95 -13.83
N PRO A 47 -12.90 8.22 -12.66
CA PRO A 47 -12.81 7.35 -11.48
C PRO A 47 -13.58 6.03 -11.62
N ASN A 48 -14.52 5.97 -12.58
CA ASN A 48 -15.35 4.79 -12.82
C ASN A 48 -14.74 3.82 -13.85
N LEU A 49 -13.60 4.15 -14.45
CA LEU A 49 -12.90 3.22 -15.34
C LEU A 49 -12.39 2.01 -14.55
N PRO A 50 -12.25 0.83 -15.18
CA PRO A 50 -11.55 -0.29 -14.57
C PRO A 50 -10.15 0.10 -14.11
N TRP A 51 -9.68 -0.48 -13.00
CA TRP A 51 -8.37 -0.15 -12.41
C TRP A 51 -7.22 -0.24 -13.42
N GLU A 52 -7.22 -1.25 -14.30
CA GLU A 52 -6.18 -1.39 -15.32
C GLU A 52 -6.13 -0.17 -16.26
N GLU A 53 -7.29 0.34 -16.67
CA GLU A 53 -7.37 1.48 -17.57
C GLU A 53 -6.99 2.78 -16.85
N GLN A 54 -7.40 2.95 -15.58
CA GLN A 54 -6.95 4.09 -14.77
C GLN A 54 -5.42 4.11 -14.63
N MET A 55 -4.82 2.96 -14.33
CA MET A 55 -3.37 2.82 -14.22
C MET A 55 -2.67 3.07 -15.56
N ARG A 56 -3.21 2.53 -16.66
CA ARG A 56 -2.66 2.78 -18.01
C ARG A 56 -2.63 4.27 -18.35
N ILE A 57 -3.66 5.02 -17.95
CA ILE A 57 -3.71 6.47 -18.16
C ILE A 57 -2.67 7.17 -17.28
N LEU A 58 -2.63 6.88 -15.98
CA LEU A 58 -1.65 7.47 -15.07
C LEU A 58 -0.21 7.20 -15.54
N GLU A 59 0.11 5.95 -15.89
CA GLU A 59 1.42 5.51 -16.39
C GLU A 59 1.78 6.12 -17.76
N SER A 60 0.82 6.75 -18.46
CA SER A 60 1.05 7.42 -19.76
C SER A 60 1.49 8.89 -19.66
N HIS A 61 1.47 9.47 -18.45
CA HIS A 61 1.86 10.87 -18.24
C HIS A 61 3.38 11.04 -18.39
N THR A 62 3.83 11.61 -19.51
CA THR A 62 5.26 11.69 -19.85
C THR A 62 6.06 12.69 -19.00
N ASP A 63 5.45 13.80 -18.57
CA ASP A 63 6.04 14.76 -17.62
C ASP A 63 5.47 14.58 -16.20
N PHE A 64 5.54 13.36 -15.69
CA PHE A 64 5.02 13.03 -14.35
C PHE A 64 5.69 13.85 -13.22
N TRP A 65 6.87 14.42 -13.46
CA TRP A 65 7.59 15.27 -12.50
C TRP A 65 6.82 16.55 -12.14
N ASN A 66 6.03 17.08 -13.08
CA ASN A 66 5.23 18.29 -12.90
C ASN A 66 3.72 18.02 -12.93
N ASP A 67 3.32 16.74 -12.98
CA ASP A 67 1.91 16.38 -13.03
C ASP A 67 1.25 16.49 -11.64
N PRO A 68 0.21 17.33 -11.47
CA PRO A 68 -0.50 17.45 -10.21
C PRO A 68 -1.10 16.12 -9.72
N VAL A 69 -1.49 15.20 -10.61
CA VAL A 69 -2.07 13.90 -10.20
C VAL A 69 -1.01 13.03 -9.52
N HIS A 70 0.18 12.90 -10.12
CA HIS A 70 1.30 12.18 -9.51
C HIS A 70 1.74 12.80 -8.19
N LYS A 71 1.81 14.14 -8.12
CA LYS A 71 2.18 14.84 -6.90
C LYS A 71 1.18 14.58 -5.77
N ASP A 72 -0.11 14.64 -6.07
CA ASP A 72 -1.16 14.39 -5.09
C ASP A 72 -1.15 12.93 -4.61
N HIS A 73 -0.94 11.94 -5.50
CA HIS A 73 -0.74 10.54 -5.10
C HIS A 73 0.46 10.36 -4.19
N PHE A 74 1.61 10.92 -4.57
CA PHE A 74 2.81 10.89 -3.73
C PHE A 74 2.56 11.48 -2.34
N GLU A 75 1.90 12.64 -2.25
CA GLU A 75 1.61 13.28 -0.97
C GLU A 75 0.64 12.44 -0.11
N THR A 76 -0.37 11.81 -0.72
CA THR A 76 -1.32 10.96 0.01
C THR A 76 -0.68 9.65 0.49
N ASP A 77 0.12 8.99 -0.35
CA ASP A 77 0.78 7.73 0.00
C ASP A 77 1.80 7.96 1.13
N MET A 78 2.60 9.03 1.01
CA MET A 78 3.55 9.43 2.05
C MET A 78 2.86 9.82 3.37
N ALA A 79 1.67 10.42 3.31
CA ALA A 79 0.89 10.71 4.50
C ALA A 79 0.38 9.42 5.16
N GLY A 80 -0.10 8.45 4.37
CA GLY A 80 -0.51 7.13 4.85
C GLY A 80 0.63 6.42 5.60
N LEU A 81 1.82 6.37 4.99
CA LEU A 81 3.02 5.80 5.62
C LEU A 81 3.40 6.49 6.93
N LYS A 82 3.38 7.83 6.96
CA LYS A 82 3.77 8.60 8.16
C LYS A 82 2.78 8.45 9.31
N ASN A 83 1.49 8.40 9.00
CA ASN A 83 0.41 8.42 9.99
C ASN A 83 0.07 7.05 10.56
N ALA A 84 0.39 5.97 9.85
CA ALA A 84 0.17 4.62 10.33
C ALA A 84 1.19 4.18 11.39
N ASP A 85 0.77 3.42 12.40
CA ASP A 85 1.68 2.83 13.38
C ASP A 85 2.45 1.63 12.80
N LYS A 86 1.78 0.80 11.97
CA LYS A 86 2.38 -0.35 11.28
C LYS A 86 2.13 -0.30 9.77
N VAL A 87 3.07 -0.83 8.99
CA VAL A 87 2.98 -0.92 7.53
C VAL A 87 2.93 -2.38 7.10
N VAL A 88 1.89 -2.76 6.38
CA VAL A 88 1.71 -4.12 5.84
C VAL A 88 1.97 -4.10 4.35
N MET A 89 2.98 -4.83 3.89
CA MET A 89 3.23 -5.07 2.47
C MET A 89 2.56 -6.37 2.03
N LEU A 90 1.68 -6.28 1.04
CA LEU A 90 0.96 -7.43 0.50
C LEU A 90 1.49 -7.82 -0.88
N LEU A 91 2.00 -9.04 -1.00
CA LEU A 91 2.44 -9.63 -2.27
C LEU A 91 1.25 -10.20 -3.08
N PRO A 92 1.33 -10.26 -4.43
CA PRO A 92 2.40 -9.70 -5.26
C PRO A 92 2.42 -8.16 -5.24
N ALA A 93 3.61 -7.58 -5.23
CA ALA A 93 3.83 -6.14 -5.12
C ALA A 93 4.60 -5.58 -6.31
N GLY A 94 4.51 -4.26 -6.53
CA GLY A 94 5.23 -3.55 -7.60
C GLY A 94 6.50 -2.87 -7.10
N MET A 95 7.26 -2.23 -8.02
CA MET A 95 8.47 -1.48 -7.67
C MET A 95 8.19 -0.38 -6.63
N ALA A 96 7.12 0.39 -6.82
CA ALA A 96 6.71 1.45 -5.89
C ALA A 96 6.53 0.91 -4.46
N THR A 97 5.84 -0.23 -4.31
CA THR A 97 5.62 -0.87 -3.00
C THR A 97 6.92 -1.23 -2.28
N HIS A 98 7.95 -1.68 -3.01
CA HIS A 98 9.25 -1.96 -2.40
C HIS A 98 9.97 -0.67 -1.97
N MET A 99 9.82 0.41 -2.74
CA MET A 99 10.33 1.74 -2.34
C MET A 99 9.61 2.25 -1.09
N GLU A 100 8.29 2.09 -1.00
CA GLU A 100 7.48 2.43 0.17
C GLU A 100 7.91 1.64 1.41
N ALA A 101 8.22 0.34 1.27
CA ALA A 101 8.74 -0.47 2.37
C ALA A 101 10.11 0.06 2.86
N GLY A 102 11.00 0.44 1.94
CA GLY A 102 12.28 1.08 2.30
C GLY A 102 12.10 2.44 3.00
N VAL A 103 11.15 3.26 2.54
CA VAL A 103 10.78 4.53 3.18
C VAL A 103 10.22 4.29 4.59
N ALA A 104 9.31 3.34 4.74
CA ALA A 104 8.72 2.96 6.02
C ALA A 104 9.79 2.49 7.03
N TYR A 105 10.76 1.69 6.56
CA TYR A 105 11.92 1.28 7.38
C TYR A 105 12.73 2.50 7.84
N GLY A 106 13.03 3.44 6.93
CA GLY A 106 13.72 4.69 7.25
C GLY A 106 12.94 5.60 8.22
N LEU A 107 11.61 5.44 8.30
CA LEU A 107 10.74 6.11 9.25
C LEU A 107 10.58 5.35 10.59
N ASN A 108 11.34 4.27 10.79
CA ASN A 108 11.25 3.37 11.96
C ASN A 108 9.84 2.79 12.17
N LYS A 109 9.13 2.49 11.08
CA LYS A 109 7.82 1.82 11.15
C LYS A 109 8.01 0.32 11.35
N LYS A 110 7.10 -0.29 12.10
CA LYS A 110 6.99 -1.75 12.18
C LYS A 110 6.45 -2.28 10.86
N LEU A 111 7.20 -3.16 10.22
CA LEU A 111 6.95 -3.67 8.87
C LEU A 111 6.51 -5.13 8.91
N ILE A 112 5.40 -5.42 8.24
CA ILE A 112 4.81 -6.76 8.15
C ILE A 112 4.74 -7.14 6.68
N LEU A 113 5.24 -8.33 6.33
CA LEU A 113 5.13 -8.92 4.99
C LEU A 113 4.02 -9.96 4.97
N ILE A 114 3.17 -9.94 3.94
CA ILE A 114 2.19 -10.99 3.68
C ILE A 114 2.37 -11.52 2.27
N GLY A 115 2.52 -12.84 2.16
CA GLY A 115 2.64 -13.59 0.90
C GLY A 115 4.04 -14.14 0.64
N GLU A 116 4.16 -14.94 -0.42
CA GLU A 116 5.39 -15.63 -0.78
C GLU A 116 6.32 -14.76 -1.63
N VAL A 117 7.59 -14.74 -1.23
CA VAL A 117 8.66 -14.03 -1.95
C VAL A 117 9.13 -14.86 -3.13
N GLU A 118 9.14 -14.30 -4.34
CA GLU A 118 9.49 -15.03 -5.58
C GLU A 118 10.92 -15.60 -5.54
N LYS A 119 11.84 -14.88 -4.90
CA LYS A 119 13.24 -15.29 -4.72
C LYS A 119 13.82 -14.68 -3.45
N PRO A 120 14.83 -15.32 -2.84
CA PRO A 120 15.57 -14.73 -1.74
C PRO A 120 16.18 -13.39 -2.14
N GLU A 121 15.96 -12.35 -1.33
CA GLU A 121 16.55 -11.03 -1.51
C GLU A 121 16.84 -10.42 -0.13
N THR A 122 18.04 -9.83 -0.01
CA THR A 122 18.62 -9.36 1.25
C THR A 122 17.77 -8.29 1.93
N LEU A 123 17.12 -7.42 1.16
CA LEU A 123 16.31 -6.33 1.70
C LEU A 123 14.98 -6.78 2.31
N TYR A 124 14.56 -8.04 2.13
CA TYR A 124 13.41 -8.56 2.87
C TYR A 124 13.67 -8.72 4.38
N LEU A 125 14.91 -8.55 4.83
CA LEU A 125 15.23 -8.52 6.26
C LEU A 125 14.79 -7.23 6.98
N ILE A 126 14.19 -6.27 6.27
CA ILE A 126 13.59 -5.07 6.89
C ILE A 126 12.25 -5.36 7.58
N PHE A 127 11.62 -6.51 7.28
CA PHE A 127 10.32 -6.87 7.85
C PHE A 127 10.49 -7.50 9.24
N ASP A 128 9.71 -7.01 10.21
CA ASP A 128 9.69 -7.51 11.58
C ASP A 128 8.88 -8.81 11.71
N GLU A 129 7.84 -8.94 10.88
CA GLU A 129 6.94 -10.09 10.84
C GLU A 129 6.67 -10.49 9.39
N HIS A 130 6.46 -11.79 9.16
CA HIS A 130 6.08 -12.32 7.85
C HIS A 130 5.02 -13.41 7.97
N TYR A 131 4.03 -13.37 7.10
CA TYR A 131 2.90 -14.31 7.08
C TYR A 131 2.73 -14.90 5.68
N PRO A 132 2.38 -16.20 5.56
CA PRO A 132 2.21 -16.84 4.27
C PRO A 132 0.98 -16.31 3.51
N ASP A 133 -0.05 -15.87 4.22
CA ASP A 133 -1.30 -15.38 3.65
C ASP A 133 -2.02 -14.39 4.59
N ILE A 134 -3.08 -13.76 4.06
CA ILE A 134 -3.89 -12.77 4.77
C ILE A 134 -4.50 -13.36 6.04
N GLU A 135 -5.01 -14.59 5.98
CA GLU A 135 -5.74 -15.17 7.11
C GLU A 135 -4.83 -15.48 8.29
N SER A 136 -3.64 -16.02 8.00
CA SER A 136 -2.61 -16.25 9.01
C SER A 136 -2.21 -14.98 9.74
N PHE A 137 -2.22 -13.82 9.05
CA PHE A 137 -2.01 -12.53 9.69
C PHE A 137 -3.24 -12.06 10.48
N LEU A 138 -4.44 -12.18 9.92
CA LEU A 138 -5.67 -11.74 10.59
C LEU A 138 -5.97 -12.55 11.87
N GLU A 139 -5.45 -13.78 12.00
CA GLU A 139 -5.53 -14.57 13.23
C GLU A 139 -4.66 -14.03 14.37
N THR A 140 -3.63 -13.21 14.08
CA THR A 140 -2.72 -12.67 15.10
C THR A 140 -3.15 -11.32 15.67
N ILE A 141 -4.16 -10.68 15.08
CA ILE A 141 -4.67 -9.36 15.46
C ILE A 141 -6.11 -9.40 15.97
#